data_AF-A0A6B2UXF2-F1
#
_entry.id   AF-A0A6B2UXF2-F1
#
_cell.length_a   1.000
_cell.length_b   1.000
_cell.length_c   1.000
_cell.angle_alpha   90.00
_cell.angle_beta   90.00
_cell.angle_gamma   90.00
#
_symmetry.space_group_name_H-M   'P 1'
#
loop_
_entity.id
_entity.type
_entity.pdbx_description
1 polymer ?
#
loop_
_entity_poly.entity_id
_entity_poly.type
_entity_poly.pdbx_seq_one_letter_code
_entity_poly.pdbx_strand_id
1 'polypeptide(L)'
;RERARLADCVLVDNPAWEEGMGSSLRAGLGSLAGSPARAALVCLVDQPGIGAAAVGRVRSAFRDETSLVAAAYEGVRGHPVLFGAAHWAGIAASATGDRGARAYLKEHAAAITLVECADVAQAYDIDTEADLAHLE
;
A
#
# COMPACT_ATOMS: atom_id res chain seq x y z
N ARG A 1 10.16 4.58 23.69
CA ARG A 1 9.03 4.80 22.75
C ARG A 1 9.15 6.22 22.23
N GLU A 2 9.77 6.40 21.07
CA GLU A 2 9.61 7.64 20.34
C GLU A 2 8.18 7.72 19.79
N ARG A 3 7.58 8.90 19.85
CA ARG A 3 6.26 9.15 19.26
C ARG A 3 6.50 9.62 17.83
N ALA A 4 5.92 8.95 16.86
CA ALA A 4 5.89 9.44 15.49
C ALA A 4 5.19 10.81 15.45
N ARG A 5 5.79 11.80 14.80
CA ARG A 5 5.12 13.08 14.52
C ARG A 5 4.25 12.89 13.29
N LEU A 6 2.94 12.90 13.48
CA LEU A 6 1.93 12.65 12.43
C LEU A 6 1.13 13.93 12.13
N ALA A 7 1.75 15.11 12.28
CA ALA A 7 1.05 16.40 12.24
C ALA A 7 0.31 16.66 10.91
N ASP A 8 0.81 16.08 9.82
CA ASP A 8 0.24 16.19 8.47
C ASP A 8 -0.55 14.94 8.05
N CYS A 9 -0.86 14.05 8.99
CA CYS A 9 -1.61 12.82 8.74
C CYS A 9 -3.00 12.87 9.38
N VAL A 10 -4.01 12.38 8.64
CA VAL A 10 -5.31 12.03 9.24
C VAL A 10 -5.20 10.63 9.83
N LEU A 11 -5.47 10.50 11.13
CA LEU A 11 -5.45 9.21 11.81
C LEU A 11 -6.81 8.52 11.64
N VAL A 12 -6.76 7.24 11.25
CA VAL A 12 -7.94 6.39 11.15
C VAL A 12 -7.80 5.29 12.18
N ASP A 13 -8.70 5.27 13.17
CA ASP A 13 -8.74 4.21 14.17
C ASP A 13 -9.41 2.96 13.60
N ASN A 14 -8.76 1.81 13.77
CA ASN A 14 -9.34 0.51 13.43
C ASN A 14 -9.56 -0.30 14.72
N PRO A 15 -10.75 -0.24 15.33
CA PRO A 15 -11.04 -0.99 16.55
C PRO A 15 -11.04 -2.51 16.32
N ALA A 16 -11.16 -2.95 15.06
CA ALA A 16 -11.20 -4.36 14.66
C ALA A 16 -9.82 -4.87 14.16
N TRP A 17 -8.71 -4.30 14.64
CA TRP A 17 -7.36 -4.69 14.21
C TRP A 17 -7.05 -6.18 14.43
N GLU A 18 -7.66 -6.80 15.43
CA GLU A 18 -7.52 -8.23 15.73
C GLU A 18 -8.10 -9.14 14.63
N GLU A 19 -8.95 -8.61 13.73
CA GLU A 19 -9.44 -9.34 12.55
C GLU A 19 -8.38 -9.48 11.43
N GLY A 20 -7.16 -8.97 11.64
CA GLY A 20 -6.05 -9.04 10.69
C GLY A 20 -5.94 -7.83 9.76
N MET A 21 -4.88 -7.79 8.94
CA MET A 21 -4.55 -6.62 8.11
C MET A 21 -5.67 -6.18 7.15
N GLY A 22 -6.58 -7.09 6.79
CA GLY A 22 -7.75 -6.79 5.98
C GLY A 22 -8.65 -5.72 6.59
N SER A 23 -8.87 -5.75 7.92
CA SER A 23 -9.70 -4.73 8.58
C SER A 23 -9.05 -3.34 8.55
N SER A 24 -7.71 -3.28 8.68
CA SER A 24 -6.96 -2.02 8.59
C SER A 24 -7.05 -1.40 7.20
N LEU A 25 -6.87 -2.22 6.15
CA LEU A 25 -7.00 -1.74 4.77
C LEU A 25 -8.43 -1.25 4.47
N ARG A 26 -9.46 -1.96 4.95
CA ARG A 26 -10.87 -1.51 4.83
C ARG A 26 -11.10 -0.18 5.53
N ALA A 27 -10.58 -0.01 6.74
CA ALA A 27 -10.70 1.25 7.49
C ALA A 27 -10.03 2.41 6.74
N GLY A 28 -8.81 2.21 6.25
CA GLY A 28 -8.07 3.20 5.46
C GLY A 28 -8.80 3.61 4.19
N LEU A 29 -9.21 2.65 3.34
CA LEU A 29 -9.96 2.94 2.11
C LEU A 29 -11.34 3.56 2.41
N GLY A 30 -12.02 3.08 3.46
CA GLY A 30 -13.31 3.61 3.89
C GLY A 30 -13.23 5.06 4.34
N SER A 31 -12.11 5.49 4.94
CA SER A 31 -11.90 6.89 5.33
C SER A 31 -11.84 7.86 4.14
N LEU A 32 -11.57 7.36 2.93
CA LEU A 32 -11.54 8.14 1.70
C LEU A 32 -12.91 8.23 1.02
N ALA A 33 -13.90 7.47 1.48
CA ALA A 33 -15.25 7.48 0.91
C ALA A 33 -15.88 8.89 1.04
N GLY A 34 -16.38 9.43 -0.07
CA GLY A 34 -16.95 10.78 -0.12
C GLY A 34 -15.92 11.92 -0.19
N SER A 35 -14.61 11.61 -0.15
CA SER A 35 -13.56 12.58 -0.43
C SER A 35 -13.39 12.79 -1.95
N PRO A 36 -12.73 13.87 -2.40
CA PRO A 36 -12.39 14.06 -3.82
C PRO A 36 -11.21 13.19 -4.29
N ALA A 37 -10.69 12.29 -3.45
CA ALA A 37 -9.57 11.43 -3.81
C ALA A 37 -9.99 10.45 -4.93
N ARG A 38 -9.16 10.37 -5.98
CA ARG A 38 -9.40 9.50 -7.15
C ARG A 38 -8.65 8.18 -7.09
N ALA A 39 -7.69 8.08 -6.17
CA ALA A 39 -6.88 6.90 -5.92
C ALA A 39 -6.28 6.93 -4.51
N ALA A 40 -5.92 5.76 -4.01
CA ALA A 40 -5.19 5.57 -2.76
C ALA A 40 -3.88 4.85 -3.08
N LEU A 41 -2.75 5.36 -2.59
CA LEU A 41 -1.46 4.69 -2.68
C LEU A 41 -1.12 4.13 -1.31
N VAL A 42 -0.94 2.82 -1.23
CA VAL A 42 -0.74 2.07 0.01
C VAL A 42 0.73 1.65 0.11
N CYS A 43 1.33 1.98 1.24
CA CYS A 43 2.67 1.57 1.66
C CYS A 43 2.56 0.71 2.92
N LEU A 44 3.57 -0.11 3.17
CA LEU A 44 3.74 -0.80 4.44
C LEU A 44 4.67 0.01 5.35
N VAL A 45 4.41 -0.05 6.67
CA VAL A 45 5.14 0.76 7.66
C VAL A 45 6.48 0.15 8.07
N ASP A 46 6.64 -1.15 7.85
CA ASP A 46 7.81 -1.97 8.09
C ASP A 46 8.79 -1.99 6.90
N GLN A 47 8.52 -1.25 5.83
CA GLN A 47 9.38 -1.13 4.63
C GLN A 47 10.06 0.24 4.50
N PRO A 48 10.98 0.62 5.41
CA PRO A 48 11.60 1.96 5.41
C PRO A 48 12.53 2.21 4.22
N GLY A 49 12.97 1.16 3.51
CA GLY A 49 13.73 1.28 2.25
C GLY A 49 12.90 1.82 1.07
N ILE A 50 11.58 1.99 1.25
CA ILE A 50 10.67 2.55 0.25
C ILE A 50 10.42 4.03 0.55
N GLY A 51 11.09 4.90 -0.23
CA GLY A 51 11.02 6.35 -0.06
C GLY A 51 10.13 7.10 -1.07
N ALA A 52 10.19 8.43 -0.99
CA ALA A 52 9.42 9.34 -1.84
C ALA A 52 9.66 9.15 -3.34
N ALA A 53 10.84 8.67 -3.75
CA ALA A 53 11.17 8.40 -5.15
C ALA A 53 10.30 7.27 -5.73
N ALA A 54 10.20 6.13 -5.04
CA ALA A 54 9.34 5.01 -5.45
C ALA A 54 7.85 5.39 -5.42
N VAL A 55 7.41 6.10 -4.37
CA VAL A 55 6.03 6.62 -4.26
C VAL A 55 5.72 7.54 -5.43
N GLY A 56 6.60 8.49 -5.75
CA GLY A 56 6.45 9.42 -6.86
C GLY A 56 6.37 8.70 -8.21
N ARG A 57 7.19 7.66 -8.40
CA ARG A 57 7.23 6.87 -9.63
C ARG A 57 5.94 6.09 -9.83
N VAL A 58 5.46 5.36 -8.82
CA VAL A 58 4.18 4.64 -8.90
C VAL A 58 3.01 5.61 -9.10
N ARG A 59 2.99 6.73 -8.36
CA ARG A 59 1.97 7.77 -8.52
C ARG A 59 1.92 8.33 -9.94
N SER A 60 3.07 8.48 -10.61
CA SER A 60 3.15 9.03 -11.97
C SER A 60 2.48 8.16 -13.04
N ALA A 61 2.27 6.86 -12.75
CA ALA A 61 1.58 5.94 -13.64
C ALA A 61 0.05 5.96 -13.46
N PHE A 62 -0.49 6.71 -12.49
CA PHE A 62 -1.92 6.92 -12.36
C PHE A 62 -2.50 7.61 -13.60
N ARG A 63 -3.58 7.05 -14.15
CA ARG A 63 -4.30 7.62 -15.29
C ARG A 63 -5.69 8.08 -14.89
N ASP A 64 -6.43 7.22 -14.22
CA ASP A 64 -7.80 7.41 -13.79
C ASP A 64 -8.19 6.44 -12.67
N GLU A 65 -9.44 6.49 -12.23
CA GLU A 65 -10.02 5.70 -11.15
C GLU A 65 -9.96 4.18 -11.39
N THR A 66 -9.68 3.72 -12.61
CA THR A 66 -9.49 2.30 -12.96
C THR A 66 -8.02 1.87 -12.97
N SER A 67 -7.11 2.77 -12.60
CA SER A 67 -5.69 2.46 -12.51
C SER A 67 -5.40 1.51 -11.34
N LEU A 68 -4.75 0.39 -11.65
CA LEU A 68 -4.19 -0.54 -10.68
C LEU A 68 -2.69 -0.65 -10.93
N VAL A 69 -1.89 0.02 -10.10
CA VAL A 69 -0.44 0.17 -10.33
C VAL A 69 0.31 -0.36 -9.12
N ALA A 70 1.35 -1.13 -9.33
CA ALA A 70 2.22 -1.58 -8.25
C ALA A 70 3.69 -1.32 -8.59
N ALA A 71 4.49 -1.00 -7.57
CA ALA A 71 5.93 -1.10 -7.72
C ALA A 71 6.34 -2.53 -8.07
N ALA A 72 7.42 -2.65 -8.81
CA ALA A 72 8.12 -3.90 -9.04
C ALA A 72 9.60 -3.74 -8.66
N TYR A 73 10.19 -4.84 -8.23
CA TYR A 73 11.60 -4.95 -7.90
C TYR A 73 12.11 -6.18 -8.65
N GLU A 74 12.89 -5.95 -9.69
CA GLU A 74 13.34 -6.98 -10.63
C GLU A 74 12.15 -7.76 -11.24
N GLY A 75 11.08 -7.04 -11.57
CA GLY A 75 9.85 -7.62 -12.13
C GLY A 75 8.92 -8.30 -11.11
N VAL A 76 9.32 -8.39 -9.83
CA VAL A 76 8.47 -8.93 -8.77
C VAL A 76 7.63 -7.82 -8.15
N ARG A 77 6.31 -7.98 -8.16
CA ARG A 77 5.37 -7.01 -7.58
C ARG A 77 5.63 -6.80 -6.09
N GLY A 78 5.73 -5.54 -5.67
CA GLY A 78 5.84 -5.11 -4.28
C GLY A 78 5.00 -3.87 -3.97
N HIS A 79 5.29 -3.22 -2.84
CA HIS A 79 4.73 -1.91 -2.49
C HIS A 79 5.66 -0.78 -2.96
N PRO A 80 5.14 0.45 -3.13
CA PRO A 80 3.76 0.85 -2.92
C PRO A 80 2.82 0.34 -4.03
N VAL A 81 1.54 0.21 -3.67
CA VAL A 81 0.46 -0.15 -4.61
C VAL A 81 -0.56 0.98 -4.64
N LEU A 82 -0.84 1.48 -5.85
CA LEU A 82 -1.88 2.47 -6.11
C LEU A 82 -3.16 1.77 -6.58
N PHE A 83 -4.24 2.06 -5.87
CA PHE A 83 -5.60 1.63 -6.15
C PHE A 83 -6.43 2.83 -6.58
N GLY A 84 -6.80 2.90 -7.86
CA GLY A 84 -7.83 3.82 -8.33
C GLY A 84 -9.17 3.58 -7.61
N ALA A 85 -9.98 4.62 -7.47
CA ALA A 85 -11.21 4.58 -6.67
C ALA A 85 -12.23 3.52 -7.12
N ALA A 86 -12.20 3.10 -8.39
CA ALA A 86 -13.07 2.04 -8.89
C ALA A 86 -12.75 0.67 -8.27
N HIS A 87 -11.55 0.47 -7.71
CA HIS A 87 -11.14 -0.79 -7.10
C HIS A 87 -11.49 -0.90 -5.61
N TRP A 88 -11.74 0.22 -4.92
CA TRP A 88 -11.84 0.23 -3.45
C TRP A 88 -12.95 -0.67 -2.92
N ALA A 89 -14.13 -0.67 -3.55
CA ALA A 89 -15.24 -1.52 -3.14
C ALA A 89 -14.92 -3.02 -3.28
N GLY A 90 -14.27 -3.41 -4.39
CA GLY A 90 -13.86 -4.80 -4.62
C GLY A 90 -12.74 -5.26 -3.69
N ILE A 91 -11.79 -4.38 -3.39
CA ILE A 91 -10.75 -4.63 -2.38
C ILE A 91 -11.41 -4.79 -1.00
N ALA A 92 -12.29 -3.88 -0.61
CA ALA A 92 -12.94 -3.93 0.69
C ALA A 92 -13.77 -5.20 0.90
N ALA A 93 -14.45 -5.68 -0.15
CA ALA A 93 -15.22 -6.92 -0.11
C ALA A 93 -14.37 -8.19 0.06
N SER A 94 -13.13 -8.18 -0.45
CA SER A 94 -12.24 -9.35 -0.44
C SER A 94 -11.14 -9.31 0.63
N ALA A 95 -10.89 -8.15 1.23
CA ALA A 95 -9.87 -7.94 2.26
C ALA A 95 -10.34 -8.48 3.62
N THR A 96 -10.10 -9.76 3.90
CA THR A 96 -10.43 -10.43 5.17
C THR A 96 -9.21 -11.11 5.79
N GLY A 97 -9.16 -11.18 7.12
CA GLY A 97 -8.02 -11.79 7.82
C GLY A 97 -6.70 -11.12 7.46
N ASP A 98 -5.66 -11.94 7.33
CA ASP A 98 -4.31 -11.50 6.97
C ASP A 98 -4.06 -11.39 5.45
N ARG A 99 -5.12 -11.28 4.65
CA ARG A 99 -4.98 -11.24 3.19
C ARG A 99 -4.75 -9.84 2.63
N GLY A 100 -5.22 -8.80 3.31
CA GLY A 100 -5.21 -7.44 2.75
C GLY A 100 -5.78 -7.41 1.33
N ALA A 101 -5.11 -6.72 0.40
CA ALA A 101 -5.49 -6.69 -1.02
C ALA A 101 -4.97 -7.90 -1.84
N ARG A 102 -4.27 -8.88 -1.24
CA ARG A 102 -3.54 -9.92 -1.98
C ARG A 102 -4.44 -10.74 -2.90
N ALA A 103 -5.63 -11.12 -2.43
CA ALA A 103 -6.59 -11.89 -3.21
C ALA A 103 -7.10 -11.08 -4.42
N TYR A 104 -7.50 -9.83 -4.18
CA TYR A 104 -7.95 -8.90 -5.22
C TYR A 104 -6.89 -8.70 -6.31
N LEU A 105 -5.65 -8.43 -5.90
CA LEU A 105 -4.52 -8.22 -6.81
C LEU A 105 -4.20 -9.46 -7.63
N LYS A 106 -4.33 -10.67 -7.05
CA LYS A 106 -4.13 -11.92 -7.78
C LYS A 106 -5.20 -12.11 -8.87
N GLU A 107 -6.46 -11.82 -8.55
CA GLU A 107 -7.56 -11.91 -9.50
C GLU A 107 -7.42 -10.91 -10.65
N HIS A 108 -6.90 -9.70 -10.36
CA HIS A 108 -6.75 -8.61 -11.33
C HIS A 108 -5.34 -8.50 -11.90
N ALA A 109 -4.53 -9.57 -11.83
CA ALA A 109 -3.11 -9.52 -12.19
C ALA A 109 -2.85 -8.97 -13.61
N ALA A 110 -3.73 -9.27 -14.57
CA ALA A 110 -3.63 -8.80 -15.96
C ALA A 110 -3.89 -7.29 -16.12
N ALA A 111 -4.56 -6.65 -15.16
CA ALA A 111 -4.81 -5.21 -15.16
C ALA A 111 -3.73 -4.42 -14.40
N ILE A 112 -2.82 -5.10 -13.70
CA ILE A 112 -1.78 -4.43 -12.92
C ILE A 112 -0.72 -3.86 -13.86
N THR A 113 -0.51 -2.56 -13.78
CA THR A 113 0.67 -1.91 -14.34
C THR A 113 1.82 -2.00 -13.35
N LEU A 114 2.89 -2.73 -13.70
CA LEU A 114 4.10 -2.80 -12.90
C LEU A 114 5.03 -1.61 -13.23
N VAL A 115 5.55 -0.98 -12.18
CA VAL A 115 6.47 0.14 -12.26
C VAL A 115 7.76 -0.24 -11.56
N GLU A 116 8.82 -0.45 -12.33
CA GLU A 116 10.11 -0.88 -11.77
C GLU A 116 10.71 0.21 -10.87
N CYS A 117 11.19 -0.20 -9.70
CA CYS A 117 11.66 0.66 -8.61
C CYS A 117 12.97 0.18 -7.96
N ALA A 118 13.60 -0.91 -8.43
CA ALA A 118 14.82 -1.45 -7.80
C ALA A 118 16.03 -0.50 -7.81
N ASP A 119 16.05 0.51 -8.68
CA ASP A 119 17.07 1.57 -8.72
C ASP A 119 16.84 2.70 -7.72
N VAL A 120 15.67 2.78 -7.08
CA VAL A 120 15.29 3.90 -6.19
C VAL A 120 14.74 3.50 -4.83
N ALA A 121 14.55 2.19 -4.59
CA ALA A 121 14.06 1.68 -3.33
C ALA A 121 14.54 0.25 -3.09
N GLN A 122 14.61 -0.12 -1.82
CA GLN A 122 14.88 -1.48 -1.37
C GLN A 122 13.66 -2.01 -0.64
N ALA A 123 13.11 -3.12 -1.11
CA ALA A 123 11.87 -3.71 -0.59
C ALA A 123 12.14 -4.78 0.48
N TYR A 124 12.86 -4.41 1.54
CA TYR A 124 13.03 -5.25 2.73
C TYR A 124 12.01 -4.87 3.81
N ASP A 125 11.61 -5.87 4.60
CA ASP A 125 10.73 -5.73 5.76
C ASP A 125 11.58 -5.68 7.04
N ILE A 126 11.09 -4.98 8.07
CA ILE A 126 11.65 -4.99 9.43
C ILE A 126 10.69 -5.74 10.36
N ASP A 127 10.82 -7.06 10.45
CA ASP A 127 9.97 -7.93 11.27
C ASP A 127 10.65 -8.35 12.58
N THR A 128 11.97 -8.44 12.55
CA THR A 128 12.82 -8.93 13.63
C THR A 128 13.93 -7.94 13.95
N GLU A 129 14.55 -8.10 15.12
CA GLU A 129 15.69 -7.26 15.51
C GLU A 129 16.87 -7.39 14.54
N ALA A 130 17.07 -8.57 13.94
CA ALA A 130 18.14 -8.78 12.97
C ALA A 130 17.95 -7.96 11.69
N ASP A 131 16.70 -7.66 11.32
CA ASP A 131 16.39 -6.89 10.11
C ASP A 131 16.81 -5.42 10.25
N LEU A 132 17.04 -4.92 11.47
CA LEU A 132 17.53 -3.55 11.71
C LEU A 132 18.89 -3.29 11.06
N ALA A 133 19.68 -4.33 10.77
CA ALA A 133 20.92 -4.21 10.01
C ALA A 133 20.71 -3.62 8.60
N HIS A 134 19.49 -3.65 8.06
CA HIS A 134 19.14 -2.97 6.80
C HIS A 134 19.07 -1.44 6.92
N LEU A 135 19.13 -0.88 8.13
CA LEU A 135 19.06 0.57 8.39
C LEU A 135 20.41 1.22 8.68
N GLU A 136 21.49 0.42 8.71
CA GLU A 136 22.87 0.88 8.93
C GLU A 136 23.56 1.28 7.61
#